data_AF-A0ABD0NL56-F1
#
_entry.id   AF-A0ABD0NL56-F1
#
_cell.length_a   1.000
_cell.length_b   1.000
_cell.length_c   1.000
_cell.angle_alpha   90.00
_cell.angle_beta   90.00
_cell.angle_gamma   90.00
#
_symmetry.space_group_name_H-M   'P 1'
#
loop_
_entity.id
_entity.type
_entity.pdbx_description
1 polymer ?
#
loop_
_entity_poly.entity_id
_entity_poly.type
_entity_poly.pdbx_seq_one_letter_code
_entity_poly.pdbx_strand_id
1 'polypeptide(L)'
;MFLWSSVFSKEPQVPGQRSPEELVTNMLMLELGYLLKRTERLRQERATENRRRSSSVDYSWLAAPPQKPAYEIPAGEILELQDLCAKVSPSQCGPLIL
;
A
#
# COMPACT_ATOMS: atom_id res chain seq x y z
N MET A 1 -8.90 0.71 -2.20
CA MET A 1 -7.93 1.84 -2.25
C MET A 1 -7.78 2.32 -0.81
N PHE A 2 -6.57 2.51 -0.30
CA PHE A 2 -6.40 2.78 1.13
C PHE A 2 -6.96 4.14 1.54
N LEU A 3 -7.52 4.24 2.75
CA LEU A 3 -8.21 5.43 3.25
C LEU A 3 -7.33 6.70 3.22
N TRP A 4 -6.07 6.58 3.65
CA TRP A 4 -5.07 7.65 3.67
C TRP A 4 -4.71 8.23 2.29
N SER A 5 -4.91 7.48 1.20
CA SER A 5 -4.58 7.95 -0.15
C SER A 5 -5.49 9.11 -0.57
N SER A 6 -6.69 9.20 0.01
CA SER A 6 -7.61 10.33 -0.19
C SER A 6 -7.16 11.60 0.54
N VAL A 7 -6.44 11.46 1.66
CA VAL A 7 -5.92 12.57 2.46
C VAL A 7 -4.80 13.27 1.71
N PHE A 8 -3.91 12.49 1.08
CA PHE A 8 -2.81 13.01 0.27
C PHE A 8 -3.25 13.54 -1.10
N SER A 9 -4.41 13.09 -1.60
CA SER A 9 -4.98 13.56 -2.86
C SER A 9 -5.70 14.91 -2.74
N LYS A 10 -5.85 15.47 -1.53
CA LYS A 10 -6.39 16.83 -1.39
C LYS A 10 -5.43 17.83 -2.01
N GLU A 11 -5.93 18.61 -2.98
CA GLU A 11 -5.28 19.79 -3.53
C GLU A 11 -4.78 20.66 -2.36
N PRO A 12 -3.52 21.11 -2.37
CA PRO A 12 -3.05 21.99 -1.29
C PRO A 12 -3.92 23.26 -1.30
N GLN A 13 -4.30 23.76 -0.12
CA GLN A 13 -5.11 24.99 -0.02
C GLN A 13 -4.41 26.20 -0.69
N VAL A 14 -3.09 26.12 -0.91
CA VAL A 14 -2.29 27.09 -1.66
C VAL A 14 -1.30 26.35 -2.57
N PRO A 15 -1.23 26.65 -3.88
CA PRO A 15 -0.22 26.07 -4.78
C PRO A 15 1.19 26.40 -4.29
N GLY A 16 1.99 25.37 -3.96
CA GLY A 16 3.41 25.52 -3.59
C GLY A 16 3.75 25.57 -2.09
N GLN A 17 2.79 25.43 -1.17
CA GLN A 17 3.01 25.53 0.29
C GLN A 17 3.19 24.18 1.02
N ARG A 18 3.43 23.06 0.33
CA ARG A 18 3.70 21.80 1.03
C ARG A 18 5.11 21.83 1.62
N SER A 19 5.24 21.55 2.92
CA SER A 19 6.54 21.48 3.56
C SER A 19 7.36 20.30 2.98
N PRO A 20 8.70 20.35 3.00
CA PRO A 20 9.52 19.25 2.51
C PRO A 20 9.23 17.94 3.28
N GLU A 21 8.92 18.05 4.57
CA GLU A 21 8.54 16.92 5.44
C GLU A 21 7.19 16.31 5.03
N GLU A 22 6.20 17.14 4.71
CA GLU A 22 4.93 16.68 4.14
C GLU A 22 5.12 15.97 2.80
N LEU A 23 6.03 16.45 1.95
CA LEU A 23 6.31 15.79 0.68
C LEU A 23 6.95 14.40 0.90
N VAL A 24 7.89 14.29 1.83
CA VAL A 24 8.55 13.02 2.18
C VAL A 24 7.53 12.04 2.77
N THR A 25 6.71 12.48 3.72
CA THR A 25 5.66 11.64 4.32
C THR A 25 4.65 11.16 3.27
N ASN A 26 4.13 12.06 2.44
CA ASN A 26 3.18 11.70 1.39
C ASN A 26 3.78 10.66 0.43
N MET A 27 5.02 10.87 0.01
CA MET A 27 5.69 9.98 -0.93
C MET A 27 5.93 8.60 -0.32
N LEU A 28 6.47 8.51 0.91
CA LEU A 28 6.74 7.23 1.57
C LEU A 28 5.46 6.44 1.81
N MET A 29 4.38 7.12 2.20
CA MET A 29 3.08 6.49 2.44
C MET A 29 2.41 6.02 1.15
N LEU A 30 2.56 6.76 0.05
CA LEU A 30 2.09 6.34 -1.26
C LEU A 30 2.88 5.13 -1.79
N GLU A 31 4.21 5.12 -1.64
CA GLU A 31 5.06 3.99 -2.02
C GLU A 31 4.72 2.74 -1.22
N LEU A 32 4.57 2.86 0.11
CA LEU A 32 4.13 1.74 0.94
C LEU A 32 2.77 1.19 0.49
N GLY A 33 1.81 2.08 0.22
CA GLY A 33 0.51 1.69 -0.31
C GLY A 33 0.60 1.01 -1.69
N TYR A 34 1.50 1.46 -2.56
CA TYR A 34 1.76 0.79 -3.83
C TYR A 34 2.33 -0.62 -3.62
N LEU A 35 3.35 -0.75 -2.77
CA LEU A 35 3.99 -2.03 -2.45
C LEU A 35 3.02 -3.03 -1.85
N LEU A 36 2.18 -2.61 -0.90
CA LEU A 36 1.17 -3.49 -0.29
C LEU A 36 0.14 -4.01 -1.31
N LYS A 37 -0.33 -3.15 -2.21
CA LYS A 37 -1.24 -3.59 -3.29
C LYS A 37 -0.55 -4.55 -4.24
N ARG A 38 0.71 -4.27 -4.60
CA ARG A 38 1.49 -5.09 -5.51
C ARG A 38 1.77 -6.47 -4.92
N THR A 39 2.16 -6.54 -3.65
CA THR A 39 2.44 -7.81 -2.97
C THR A 39 1.16 -8.65 -2.79
N GLU A 40 0.04 -8.03 -2.43
CA GLU A 40 -1.24 -8.72 -2.32
C GLU A 40 -1.69 -9.27 -3.68
N ARG A 41 -1.54 -8.50 -4.77
CA ARG A 41 -1.80 -8.99 -6.12
C ARG A 41 -0.93 -10.19 -6.48
N LEU A 42 0.38 -10.12 -6.24
CA LEU A 42 1.30 -11.24 -6.50
C LEU A 42 0.93 -12.49 -5.69
N ARG A 43 0.51 -12.31 -4.43
CA ARG A 43 0.03 -13.40 -3.57
C ARG A 43 -1.21 -14.08 -4.16
N GLN A 44 -2.17 -13.28 -4.63
CA GLN A 44 -3.38 -13.80 -5.28
C GLN A 44 -3.04 -14.54 -6.57
N GLU A 45 -2.18 -13.97 -7.42
CA GLU A 45 -1.72 -14.60 -8.66
C GLU A 45 -1.07 -15.97 -8.37
N ARG A 46 -0.14 -16.05 -7.41
CA ARG A 46 0.46 -17.34 -6.97
C ARG A 46 -0.57 -18.33 -6.46
N ALA A 47 -1.54 -17.89 -5.67
CA ALA A 47 -2.61 -18.75 -5.17
C ALA A 47 -3.48 -19.28 -6.31
N THR A 48 -3.79 -18.46 -7.32
CA THR A 48 -4.56 -18.90 -8.50
C THR A 48 -3.77 -19.84 -9.38
N GLU A 49 -2.46 -19.62 -9.55
CA GLU A 49 -1.60 -20.50 -10.33
C GLU A 49 -1.45 -21.87 -9.67
N ASN A 50 -1.24 -21.91 -8.35
CA ASN A 50 -1.21 -23.17 -7.60
C ASN A 50 -2.53 -23.95 -7.69
N ARG A 51 -3.67 -23.25 -7.67
CA ARG A 51 -4.99 -23.86 -7.91
C ARG A 51 -5.12 -24.43 -9.32
N ARG A 52 -4.64 -23.71 -10.34
CA ARG A 52 -4.64 -24.20 -11.74
C ARG A 52 -3.77 -25.44 -11.92
N ARG A 53 -2.58 -25.49 -11.29
CA ARG A 53 -1.65 -26.62 -11.40
C ARG A 53 -2.14 -27.89 -10.68
N SER A 54 -2.92 -27.76 -9.60
CA SER A 54 -3.46 -28.89 -8.85
C SER A 54 -4.71 -29.52 -9.48
N SER A 55 -5.34 -28.79 -10.41
CA SER A 55 -6.62 -29.11 -11.03
C SER A 55 -6.41 -29.62 -12.46
N SER A 56 -6.55 -30.92 -12.74
CA SER A 56 -6.66 -31.38 -14.14
C SER A 56 -8.07 -31.13 -14.72
N VAL A 57 -9.11 -31.11 -13.86
CA VAL A 57 -10.47 -30.59 -14.12
C VAL A 57 -11.10 -30.22 -12.76
N ASP A 58 -11.12 -28.93 -12.34
CA ASP A 58 -11.71 -28.56 -11.04
C ASP A 58 -12.79 -27.47 -11.07
N TYR A 59 -13.89 -27.81 -10.41
CA TYR A 59 -14.93 -26.90 -9.92
C TYR A 59 -14.55 -26.23 -8.59
N SER A 60 -13.26 -26.17 -8.24
CA SER A 60 -12.78 -25.63 -6.97
C SER A 60 -13.13 -24.15 -6.76
N TRP A 61 -13.48 -23.43 -7.83
CA TRP A 61 -14.07 -22.08 -7.76
C TRP A 61 -15.44 -22.05 -7.04
N LEU A 62 -16.22 -23.15 -7.07
CA LEU A 62 -17.48 -23.30 -6.31
C LEU A 62 -17.23 -23.50 -4.81
N ALA A 63 -16.08 -24.07 -4.44
CA ALA A 63 -15.70 -24.33 -3.05
C ALA A 63 -14.72 -23.28 -2.49
N ALA A 64 -14.36 -22.27 -3.28
CA ALA A 64 -13.40 -21.27 -2.86
C ALA A 64 -14.00 -20.45 -1.71
N PRO A 65 -13.38 -20.44 -0.51
CA PRO A 65 -13.81 -19.54 0.55
C PRO A 65 -13.73 -18.09 0.05
N PRO A 66 -14.60 -17.19 0.54
CA PRO A 66 -14.58 -15.79 0.15
C PRO A 66 -13.16 -15.24 0.27
N GLN A 67 -12.75 -14.45 -0.72
CA GLN A 67 -11.42 -13.86 -0.75
C GLN A 67 -11.16 -13.16 0.59
N LYS A 68 -10.00 -13.42 1.19
CA LYS A 68 -9.61 -12.74 2.43
C LYS A 68 -9.63 -11.23 2.17
N PRO A 69 -10.13 -10.43 3.13
CA PRO A 69 -10.08 -8.99 2.99
C PRO A 69 -8.63 -8.56 2.75
N ALA A 70 -8.47 -7.52 1.93
CA ALA A 70 -7.17 -6.92 1.69
C ALA A 70 -6.54 -6.53 3.04
N TYR A 71 -5.22 -6.69 3.15
CA TYR A 71 -4.51 -6.26 4.35
C TYR A 71 -4.72 -4.76 4.56
N GLU A 72 -5.21 -4.38 5.74
CA GLU A 72 -5.39 -3.00 6.16
C GLU A 72 -4.50 -2.71 7.36
N ILE A 73 -3.72 -1.63 7.27
CA ILE A 73 -2.90 -1.14 8.37
C ILE A 73 -3.85 -0.49 9.40
N PRO A 74 -3.76 -0.83 10.69
CA PRO A 74 -4.59 -0.18 11.70
C PRO A 74 -4.27 1.31 11.82
N ALA A 75 -5.26 2.11 12.18
CA ALA A 75 -5.14 3.57 12.20
C ALA A 75 -4.03 4.08 13.15
N GLY A 76 -3.76 3.36 14.25
CA GLY A 76 -2.68 3.69 15.18
C GLY A 76 -1.30 3.57 14.53
N GLU A 77 -1.03 2.44 13.86
CA GLU A 77 0.23 2.23 13.14
C GLU A 77 0.41 3.23 12.00
N ILE A 78 -0.68 3.61 11.30
CA ILE A 78 -0.61 4.65 10.28
C ILE A 78 -0.11 5.97 10.87
N LEU A 79 -0.62 6.37 12.04
CA LEU A 79 -0.28 7.64 12.67
C LEU A 79 1.19 7.63 13.16
N GLU A 80 1.63 6.52 13.73
CA GLU A 80 3.04 6.30 14.08
C GLU A 80 3.96 6.35 12.86
N LEU A 81 3.55 5.72 11.75
CA LEU A 81 4.33 5.73 10.52
C LEU A 81 4.45 7.15 9.93
N GLN A 82 3.39 7.96 10.02
CA GLN A 82 3.44 9.37 9.59
C GLN A 82 4.46 10.15 10.41
N ASP A 83 4.45 9.98 11.74
CA ASP A 83 5.41 10.66 12.65
C ASP A 83 6.86 10.21 12.36
N LEU A 84 7.07 8.93 12.05
CA LEU A 84 8.39 8.44 11.63
C LEU A 84 8.82 9.01 10.27
N CYS A 85 7.91 9.07 9.30
CA CYS A 85 8.21 9.61 7.97
C CYS A 85 8.51 11.11 8.01
N ALA A 86 7.89 11.86 8.93
CA ALA A 86 8.12 13.31 9.08
C ALA A 86 9.55 13.61 9.58
N LYS A 87 10.16 12.68 10.31
CA LYS A 87 11.54 12.81 10.82
C LYS A 87 12.60 12.51 9.77
N VAL A 88 12.22 12.02 8.59
CA VAL A 88 13.15 11.67 7.52
C VAL A 88 13.57 12.92 6.75
N SER A 89 14.87 13.14 6.63
CA SER A 89 15.38 14.25 5.83
C SER A 89 15.14 14.01 4.33
N PRO A 90 14.82 15.06 3.54
CA PRO A 90 14.48 14.91 2.12
C PRO A 90 15.62 14.32 1.28
N SER A 91 16.88 14.53 1.68
CA SER A 91 18.06 13.94 1.02
C SER A 91 18.19 12.44 1.23
N GLN A 92 17.66 11.89 2.33
CA GLN A 92 17.70 10.46 2.65
C GLN A 92 16.51 9.69 2.07
N CYS A 93 15.50 10.38 1.55
CA CYS A 93 14.30 9.78 1.01
C CYS A 93 14.58 8.84 -0.18
N GLY A 94 15.46 9.23 -1.11
CA GLY A 94 15.79 8.41 -2.29
C GLY A 94 16.40 7.04 -1.93
N PRO A 95 17.48 6.99 -1.12
CA PRO A 95 18.05 5.73 -0.64
C PRO A 95 17.10 4.85 0.19
N LEU A 96 16.06 5.41 0.80
CA LEU A 96 15.07 4.66 1.58
C LEU A 96 14.09 3.86 0.73
N ILE A 97 13.88 4.26 -0.53
CA ILE A 97 12.90 3.63 -1.44
C ILE A 97 13.54 2.51 -2.29
N LEU A 98 14.85 2.61 -2.55
CA LEU A 98 15.62 1.69 -3.40
C LEU A 98 16.03 0.42 -2.66
#